data_AF-A0A928VIM7-F1
#
_entry.id   AF-A0A928VIM7-F1
#
_cell.length_a   1.000
_cell.length_b   1.000
_cell.length_c   1.000
_cell.angle_alpha   90.00
_cell.angle_beta   90.00
_cell.angle_gamma   90.00
#
_symmetry.space_group_name_H-M   'P 1'
#
loop_
_entity.id
_entity.type
_entity.pdbx_description
1 polymer ?
#
loop_
_entity_poly.entity_id
_entity_poly.type
_entity_poly.pdbx_seq_one_letter_code
_entity_poly.pdbx_strand_id
1 'polypeptide(L)'
;MNVQKQILTIAMKAKLSTLWIFFLLNMIFRDIHEFVEPGFIAEIMTGKSNGNPITEQMLLLGGVMIEVPIAMVLLSRLLPYRANRWANIIVAVIYLSLIIIFGTTDLDDTFHLVMEIAALSCVIWSAWRWRNPWLKQSVISREVSS
;
A
#
# COMPACT_ATOMS: atom_id res chain seq x y z
N MET A 1 -0.47 31.26 -10.62
CA MET A 1 -0.49 30.58 -9.30
C MET A 1 -1.27 29.24 -9.27
N ASN A 2 -2.13 28.90 -10.25
CA ASN A 2 -2.91 27.65 -10.25
C ASN A 2 -2.18 26.40 -10.82
N VAL A 3 -1.34 26.58 -11.85
CA VAL A 3 -0.69 25.47 -12.56
C VAL A 3 0.32 24.72 -11.68
N GLN A 4 1.14 25.43 -10.90
CA GLN A 4 2.12 24.79 -10.02
C GLN A 4 1.48 23.87 -8.97
N LYS A 5 0.34 24.27 -8.39
CA LYS A 5 -0.42 23.43 -7.44
C LYS A 5 -0.99 22.19 -8.12
N GLN A 6 -1.48 22.32 -9.36
CA GLN A 6 -1.98 21.19 -10.14
C GLN A 6 -0.85 20.21 -10.47
N ILE A 7 0.31 20.70 -10.91
CA ILE A 7 1.50 19.88 -11.17
C ILE A 7 1.92 19.12 -9.90
N LEU A 8 2.03 19.81 -8.76
CA LEU A 8 2.38 19.17 -7.49
C LEU A 8 1.35 18.11 -7.07
N THR A 9 0.06 18.35 -7.33
CA THR A 9 -1.02 17.40 -7.05
C THR A 9 -0.90 16.15 -7.93
N ILE A 10 -0.67 16.33 -9.24
CA ILE A 10 -0.47 15.23 -10.20
C ILE A 10 0.79 14.42 -9.86
N ALA A 11 1.88 15.12 -9.51
CA ALA A 11 3.13 14.49 -9.09
C ALA A 11 2.97 13.68 -7.80
N MET A 12 2.26 14.20 -6.80
CA MET A 12 1.98 13.45 -5.57
C MET A 12 1.11 12.22 -5.81
N LYS A 13 0.07 12.35 -6.65
CA LYS A 13 -0.74 11.21 -7.09
C LYS A 13 0.10 10.15 -7.81
N ALA A 14 1.05 10.58 -8.65
CA ALA A 14 1.98 9.67 -9.34
C ALA A 14 2.86 8.96 -8.32
N LYS A 15 3.47 9.72 -7.41
CA LYS A 15 4.34 9.19 -6.36
C LYS A 15 3.63 8.13 -5.51
N LEU A 16 2.40 8.40 -5.05
CA LEU A 16 1.63 7.44 -4.26
C LEU A 16 1.34 6.16 -5.05
N SER A 17 0.91 6.30 -6.31
CA SER A 17 0.69 5.15 -7.21
C SER A 17 1.97 4.34 -7.41
N THR A 18 3.12 5.00 -7.65
CA THR A 18 4.42 4.34 -7.77
C THR A 18 4.85 3.64 -6.48
N LEU A 19 4.55 4.20 -5.30
CA LEU A 19 4.84 3.54 -4.03
C LEU A 19 3.97 2.29 -3.80
N TRP A 20 2.72 2.27 -4.28
CA TRP A 20 1.88 1.06 -4.26
C TRP A 20 2.40 -0.01 -5.24
N ILE A 21 2.86 0.36 -6.43
CA ILE A 21 3.55 -0.56 -7.34
C ILE A 21 4.83 -1.08 -6.66
N PHE A 22 5.56 -0.17 -6.03
CA PHE A 22 6.56 -0.35 -4.99
C PHE A 22 6.35 -1.60 -4.14
N PHE A 23 5.37 -1.44 -3.26
CA PHE A 23 4.94 -2.42 -2.28
C PHE A 23 4.44 -3.71 -2.93
N LEU A 24 3.59 -3.61 -3.96
CA LEU A 24 3.03 -4.76 -4.67
C LEU A 24 4.12 -5.66 -5.28
N LEU A 25 5.16 -5.07 -5.88
CA LEU A 25 6.27 -5.84 -6.44
C LEU A 25 7.05 -6.58 -5.35
N ASN A 26 7.33 -5.93 -4.22
CA ASN A 26 8.03 -6.59 -3.10
C ASN A 26 7.23 -7.79 -2.58
N MET A 27 5.91 -7.62 -2.41
CA MET A 27 5.01 -8.68 -1.96
C MET A 27 4.96 -9.86 -2.96
N ILE A 28 4.81 -9.57 -4.27
CA ILE A 28 4.82 -10.61 -5.31
C ILE A 28 6.15 -11.36 -5.33
N PHE A 29 7.28 -10.65 -5.24
CA PHE A 29 8.59 -11.31 -5.25
C PHE A 29 8.85 -12.11 -3.98
N ARG A 30 8.37 -11.65 -2.82
CA ARG A 30 8.39 -12.41 -1.56
C ARG A 30 7.63 -13.73 -1.72
N ASP A 31 6.40 -13.69 -2.23
CA ASP A 31 5.58 -14.90 -2.44
C ASP A 31 6.19 -15.85 -3.47
N ILE A 32 6.83 -15.32 -4.52
CA ILE A 32 7.56 -16.16 -5.49
C ILE A 32 8.80 -16.79 -4.86
N HIS A 33 9.51 -16.04 -4.01
CA HIS A 33 10.72 -16.51 -3.36
C HIS A 33 10.43 -17.63 -2.35
N GLU A 34 9.29 -17.57 -1.66
CA GLU A 34 8.78 -18.59 -0.72
C GLU A 34 8.68 -19.98 -1.37
N PHE A 35 8.45 -20.07 -2.70
CA PHE A 35 8.46 -21.36 -3.41
C PHE A 35 9.81 -22.09 -3.38
N VAL A 36 10.91 -21.37 -3.16
CA VAL A 36 12.26 -21.94 -3.10
C VAL A 36 12.58 -22.45 -1.68
N GLU A 37 11.76 -22.10 -0.68
CA GLU A 37 11.96 -22.56 0.69
C GLU A 37 11.87 -24.09 0.80
N PRO A 38 12.85 -24.75 1.45
CA PRO A 38 12.83 -26.19 1.62
C PRO A 38 11.57 -26.68 2.35
N GLY A 39 10.77 -27.49 1.66
CA GLY A 39 9.57 -28.12 2.22
C GLY A 39 8.26 -27.40 1.89
N PHE A 40 8.30 -26.15 1.45
CA PHE A 40 7.10 -25.36 1.14
C PHE A 40 6.23 -25.99 0.05
N ILE A 41 6.81 -26.32 -1.10
CA ILE A 41 6.08 -26.98 -2.21
C ILE A 41 5.52 -28.33 -1.77
N ALA A 42 6.31 -29.11 -1.01
CA ALA A 42 5.88 -30.42 -0.53
C ALA A 42 4.68 -30.30 0.42
N GLU A 43 4.66 -29.28 1.27
CA GLU A 43 3.55 -28.99 2.16
C GLU A 43 2.28 -28.60 1.38
N ILE A 44 2.40 -27.68 0.43
CA ILE A 44 1.28 -27.25 -0.43
C ILE A 44 0.66 -28.42 -1.18
N MET A 45 1.48 -29.38 -1.65
CA MET A 45 0.98 -30.60 -2.29
C MET A 45 0.12 -31.48 -1.36
N THR A 46 0.24 -31.33 -0.04
CA THR A 46 -0.63 -31.99 0.94
C THR A 46 -1.94 -31.24 1.21
N GLY A 47 -2.15 -30.08 0.56
CA GLY A 47 -3.28 -29.20 0.81
C GLY A 47 -3.14 -28.38 2.09
N LYS A 48 -1.91 -28.12 2.54
CA LYS A 48 -1.60 -27.33 3.74
C LYS A 48 -0.62 -26.19 3.43
N SER A 49 -0.63 -25.16 4.26
CA SER A 49 0.33 -24.05 4.24
C SER A 49 0.56 -23.61 5.68
N ASN A 50 1.82 -23.56 6.10
CA ASN A 50 2.22 -23.19 7.48
C ASN A 50 1.48 -24.03 8.54
N GLY A 51 1.33 -25.32 8.30
CA GLY A 51 0.65 -26.31 9.13
C GLY A 51 -0.88 -26.30 9.02
N ASN A 52 -1.47 -25.31 8.35
CA ASN A 52 -2.91 -25.09 8.29
C ASN A 52 -3.52 -25.62 6.98
N PRO A 53 -4.72 -26.22 6.98
CA PRO A 53 -5.40 -26.62 5.76
C PRO A 53 -5.68 -25.42 4.84
N ILE A 54 -5.38 -25.58 3.56
CA ILE A 54 -5.75 -24.60 2.54
C ILE A 54 -7.26 -24.72 2.31
N THR A 55 -8.00 -23.70 2.75
CA THR A 55 -9.46 -23.62 2.59
C THR A 55 -9.86 -22.65 1.50
N GLU A 56 -11.06 -22.80 0.94
CA GLU A 56 -11.62 -21.83 -0.03
C GLU A 56 -11.65 -20.40 0.55
N GLN A 57 -11.96 -20.27 1.84
CA GLN A 57 -11.98 -18.99 2.55
C GLN A 57 -10.59 -18.36 2.63
N MET A 58 -9.55 -19.17 2.91
CA MET A 58 -8.16 -18.70 2.92
C MET A 58 -7.72 -18.20 1.54
N LEU A 59 -8.06 -18.92 0.48
CA LEU A 59 -7.74 -18.51 -0.89
C LEU A 59 -8.45 -17.21 -1.28
N LEU A 60 -9.73 -17.07 -0.92
CA LEU A 60 -10.48 -15.85 -1.17
C LEU A 60 -9.88 -14.65 -0.41
N LEU A 61 -9.55 -14.83 0.86
CA LEU A 61 -8.93 -13.78 1.68
C LEU A 61 -7.57 -13.35 1.11
N GLY A 62 -6.73 -14.31 0.70
CA GLY A 62 -5.47 -14.01 0.02
C GLY A 62 -5.67 -13.18 -1.25
N GLY A 63 -6.62 -13.59 -2.12
CA GLY A 63 -6.94 -12.84 -3.33
C GLY A 63 -7.42 -11.40 -3.05
N VAL A 64 -8.30 -11.22 -2.07
CA VAL A 64 -8.77 -9.88 -1.65
C VAL A 64 -7.61 -9.04 -1.11
N MET A 65 -6.69 -9.64 -0.34
CA MET A 65 -5.50 -8.93 0.16
C MET A 65 -4.55 -8.51 -0.96
N ILE A 66 -4.50 -9.17 -2.11
CA ILE A 66 -3.69 -8.71 -3.24
C ILE A 66 -4.43 -7.65 -4.07
N GLU A 67 -5.75 -7.75 -4.18
CA GLU A 67 -6.55 -6.83 -4.99
C GLU A 67 -6.56 -5.40 -4.40
N VAL A 68 -6.47 -5.25 -3.09
CA VAL A 68 -6.45 -3.92 -2.44
C VAL A 68 -5.25 -3.06 -2.88
N PRO A 69 -3.97 -3.51 -2.80
CA PRO A 69 -2.84 -2.73 -3.28
C PRO A 69 -2.91 -2.49 -4.80
N ILE A 70 -3.40 -3.45 -5.59
CA ILE A 70 -3.67 -3.29 -7.03
C ILE A 70 -4.65 -2.14 -7.27
N ALA A 71 -5.78 -2.14 -6.56
CA ALA A 71 -6.77 -1.07 -6.62
C ALA A 71 -6.15 0.28 -6.21
N MET A 72 -5.31 0.29 -5.17
CA MET A 72 -4.64 1.51 -4.70
C MET A 72 -3.68 2.13 -5.71
N VAL A 73 -3.09 1.34 -6.62
CA VAL A 73 -2.31 1.87 -7.76
C VAL A 73 -3.18 2.80 -8.60
N LEU A 74 -4.41 2.40 -8.92
CA LEU A 74 -5.36 3.19 -9.71
C LEU A 74 -6.02 4.30 -8.89
N LEU A 75 -6.51 3.98 -7.70
CA LEU A 75 -7.23 4.92 -6.82
C LEU A 75 -6.35 6.11 -6.42
N SER A 76 -5.04 5.89 -6.25
CA SER A 76 -4.08 6.98 -6.00
C SER A 76 -4.00 8.01 -7.12
N ARG A 77 -4.40 7.64 -8.36
CA ARG A 77 -4.46 8.55 -9.51
C ARG A 77 -5.84 9.19 -9.64
N LEU A 78 -6.88 8.40 -9.43
CA LEU A 78 -8.27 8.79 -9.72
C LEU A 78 -8.91 9.61 -8.60
N LEU A 79 -8.67 9.26 -7.32
CA LEU A 79 -9.38 9.86 -6.20
C LEU A 79 -9.08 11.36 -6.02
N PRO A 80 -10.06 12.16 -5.56
CA PRO A 80 -9.86 13.55 -5.18
C PRO A 80 -8.98 13.65 -3.93
N TYR A 81 -8.30 14.79 -3.76
CA TYR A 81 -7.27 15.00 -2.72
C TYR A 81 -7.64 14.45 -1.33
N ARG A 82 -8.82 14.79 -0.78
CA ARG A 82 -9.21 14.39 0.57
C ARG A 82 -9.39 12.88 0.70
N ALA A 83 -10.15 12.27 -0.21
CA ALA A 83 -10.38 10.82 -0.20
C ALA A 83 -9.09 10.04 -0.43
N ASN A 84 -8.28 10.50 -1.39
CA ASN A 84 -7.01 9.88 -1.76
C ASN A 84 -6.02 9.86 -0.58
N ARG A 85 -5.90 10.99 0.13
CA ARG A 85 -5.04 11.09 1.31
C ARG A 85 -5.42 10.10 2.40
N TRP A 86 -6.70 10.06 2.77
CA TRP A 86 -7.17 9.16 3.83
C TRP A 86 -7.15 7.69 3.41
N ALA A 87 -7.55 7.36 2.18
CA ALA A 87 -7.48 6.00 1.66
C ALA A 87 -6.04 5.45 1.72
N ASN A 88 -5.06 6.23 1.25
CA ASN A 88 -3.65 5.83 1.31
C ASN A 88 -3.17 5.58 2.75
N ILE A 89 -3.52 6.47 3.69
CA ILE A 89 -3.10 6.32 5.09
C ILE A 89 -3.77 5.09 5.72
N ILE A 90 -5.10 4.98 5.61
CA ILE A 90 -5.86 3.91 6.26
C ILE A 90 -5.41 2.55 5.74
N VAL A 91 -5.37 2.38 4.42
CA VAL A 91 -4.96 1.11 3.82
C VAL A 91 -3.52 0.79 4.19
N ALA A 92 -2.58 1.74 4.09
CA ALA A 92 -1.19 1.46 4.44
C ALA A 92 -1.01 1.12 5.93
N VAL A 93 -1.77 1.73 6.85
CA VAL A 93 -1.75 1.39 8.29
C VAL A 93 -2.30 -0.02 8.53
N ILE A 94 -3.36 -0.41 7.82
CA ILE A 94 -3.92 -1.77 7.91
C ILE A 94 -2.87 -2.80 7.48
N TYR A 95 -2.24 -2.63 6.30
CA TYR A 95 -1.18 -3.54 5.86
C TYR A 95 0.01 -3.55 6.82
N LEU A 96 0.45 -2.38 7.26
CA LEU A 96 1.57 -2.27 8.19
C LEU A 96 1.29 -3.02 9.50
N SER A 97 0.05 -2.95 9.98
CA SER A 97 -0.37 -3.66 11.18
C SER A 97 -0.44 -5.17 10.95
N LEU A 98 -0.98 -5.61 9.80
CA LEU A 98 -1.08 -7.02 9.43
C LEU A 98 0.31 -7.67 9.36
N ILE A 99 1.26 -7.08 8.63
CA ILE A 99 2.61 -7.66 8.48
C ILE A 99 3.37 -7.71 9.80
N ILE A 100 3.16 -6.74 10.71
CA ILE A 100 3.76 -6.76 12.06
C ILE A 100 3.13 -7.86 12.93
N ILE A 101 1.82 -8.09 12.82
CA ILE A 101 1.11 -9.12 13.59
C ILE A 101 1.52 -10.52 13.16
N PHE A 102 1.64 -10.76 11.85
CA PHE A 102 2.08 -12.05 11.33
C PHE A 102 3.56 -12.32 11.66
N GLY A 103 4.39 -11.28 11.71
CA GLY A 103 5.79 -11.39 12.07
C GLY A 103 6.58 -12.19 11.03
N THR A 104 7.78 -12.63 11.41
CA THR A 104 8.69 -13.40 10.54
C THR A 104 9.34 -14.53 11.31
N THR A 105 9.67 -15.61 10.62
CA THR A 105 10.29 -16.81 11.21
C THR A 105 11.76 -16.96 10.87
N ASP A 106 12.20 -16.37 9.75
CA ASP A 106 13.57 -16.48 9.25
C ASP A 106 14.11 -15.15 8.72
N LEU A 107 15.37 -15.18 8.25
CA LEU A 107 16.07 -14.00 7.76
C LEU A 107 15.56 -13.50 6.41
N ASP A 108 15.03 -14.39 5.56
CA ASP A 108 14.49 -14.05 4.25
C ASP A 108 13.17 -13.28 4.40
N ASP A 109 12.25 -13.82 5.19
CA ASP A 109 11.00 -13.16 5.56
C ASP A 109 11.27 -11.84 6.27
N THR A 110 12.28 -11.79 7.16
CA THR A 110 12.66 -10.55 7.86
C THR A 110 13.13 -9.47 6.90
N PHE A 111 13.90 -9.82 5.87
CA PHE A 111 14.35 -8.86 4.87
C PHE A 111 13.17 -8.27 4.08
N HIS A 112 12.27 -9.13 3.59
CA HIS A 112 11.08 -8.68 2.85
C HIS A 112 10.16 -7.84 3.74
N LEU A 113 9.94 -8.24 5.00
CA LEU A 113 9.16 -7.48 5.97
C LEU A 113 9.71 -6.05 6.16
N VAL A 114 11.03 -5.90 6.32
CA VAL A 114 11.66 -4.58 6.50
C VAL A 114 11.43 -3.70 5.26
N MET A 115 11.53 -4.27 4.06
CA MET A 115 11.30 -3.55 2.81
C MET A 115 9.83 -3.13 2.66
N GLU A 116 8.89 -3.98 3.03
CA GLU A 116 7.46 -3.68 3.04
C GLU A 116 7.11 -2.59 4.06
N ILE A 117 7.64 -2.68 5.29
CA ILE A 117 7.49 -1.64 6.32
C ILE A 117 8.01 -0.30 5.80
N ALA A 118 9.17 -0.29 5.16
CA ALA A 118 9.74 0.93 4.59
C ALA A 118 8.85 1.52 3.48
N ALA A 119 8.34 0.68 2.58
CA ALA A 119 7.43 1.09 1.50
C ALA A 119 6.13 1.72 2.06
N LEU A 120 5.46 1.04 2.99
CA LEU A 120 4.22 1.51 3.60
C LEU A 120 4.43 2.78 4.43
N SER A 121 5.54 2.86 5.16
CA SER A 121 5.93 4.08 5.88
C SER A 121 6.11 5.26 4.92
N CYS A 122 6.69 5.03 3.74
CA CYS A 122 6.82 6.04 2.69
C CYS A 122 5.47 6.47 2.10
N VAL A 123 4.50 5.55 1.95
CA VAL A 123 3.12 5.85 1.55
C VAL A 123 2.45 6.74 2.59
N ILE A 124 2.46 6.32 3.86
CA ILE A 124 1.86 7.06 4.98
C ILE A 124 2.46 8.46 5.07
N TRP A 125 3.79 8.56 5.07
CA TRP A 125 4.49 9.83 5.17
C TRP A 125 4.19 10.76 3.97
N SER A 126 4.18 10.22 2.76
CA SER A 126 3.89 10.99 1.54
C SER A 126 2.45 11.51 1.53
N ALA A 127 1.48 10.67 1.93
CA ALA A 127 0.08 11.06 2.05
C ALA A 127 -0.12 12.06 3.21
N TRP A 128 0.57 11.88 4.33
CA TRP A 128 0.50 12.78 5.48
C TRP A 128 1.05 14.17 5.16
N ARG A 129 2.21 14.27 4.51
CA ARG A 129 2.83 15.55 4.12
C ARG A 129 2.10 16.27 3.00
N TRP A 130 1.20 15.61 2.27
CA TRP A 130 0.44 16.22 1.20
C TRP A 130 -0.53 17.27 1.76
N ARG A 131 -0.16 18.56 1.71
CA ARG A 131 -0.98 19.69 2.19
C ARG A 131 -2.08 20.04 1.19
N ASN A 132 -3.23 20.46 1.71
CA ASN A 132 -4.42 20.75 0.92
C ASN A 132 -4.19 21.93 -0.05
N PRO A 133 -4.27 21.73 -1.38
CA PRO A 133 -4.08 22.81 -2.36
C PRO A 133 -5.19 23.90 -2.29
N TRP A 134 -6.38 23.53 -1.81
CA TRP A 134 -7.63 24.26 -1.98
C TRP A 134 -8.06 25.12 -0.78
N LEU A 135 -7.58 24.82 0.44
CA LEU A 135 -7.91 25.61 1.64
C LEU A 135 -7.41 27.06 1.55
N LYS A 136 -6.35 27.32 0.76
CA LYS A 136 -5.82 28.69 0.60
C LYS A 136 -6.69 29.56 -0.30
N GLN A 137 -7.48 28.97 -1.20
CA GLN A 137 -8.20 29.74 -2.22
C GLN A 137 -9.52 30.30 -1.70
N SER A 138 -10.24 29.54 -0.86
CA SER A 138 -11.48 29.98 -0.22
C SER A 138 -11.27 31.09 0.82
N VAL A 139 -10.09 31.15 1.44
CA VAL A 139 -9.71 32.19 2.40
C VAL A 139 -9.37 33.49 1.67
N ILE A 140 -8.53 33.41 0.62
CA ILE A 140 -8.16 34.58 -0.18
C ILE A 140 -9.36 35.19 -0.91
N SER A 141 -10.29 34.37 -1.43
CA SER A 141 -11.51 34.91 -2.06
C SER A 141 -12.46 35.60 -1.09
N ARG A 142 -12.44 35.23 0.20
CA ARG A 142 -13.25 35.87 1.24
C ARG A 142 -12.65 37.19 1.71
N GLU A 143 -11.33 37.30 1.81
CA GLU A 143 -10.64 38.56 2.16
C GLU A 143 -10.70 39.61 1.05
N VAL A 144 -10.73 39.21 -0.22
CA VAL A 144 -10.80 40.15 -1.35
C VAL A 144 -12.23 40.69 -1.59
N SER A 145 -13.25 40.06 -0.99
CA SER A 145 -14.66 40.46 -1.12
C SER A 145 -15.21 41.23 0.08
N SER A 146 -14.38 41.50 1.09
CA SER A 146 -14.67 42.33 2.28
C SER A 146 -13.92 43.66 2.21
#